data_AF-A0A0F8SVL1-F1
#
_entry.id   AF-A0A0F8SVL1-F1
#
_cell.length_a   1.000
_cell.length_b   1.000
_cell.length_c   1.000
_cell.angle_alpha   90.00
_cell.angle_beta   90.00
_cell.angle_gamma   90.00
#
_symmetry.space_group_name_H-M   'P 1'
#
loop_
_entity.id
_entity.type
_entity.pdbx_description
1 polymer ?
#
loop_
_entity_poly.entity_id
_entity_poly.type
_entity_poly.pdbx_seq_one_letter_code
_entity_poly.pdbx_strand_id
1 'polypeptide(L)'
;MLSELETRPLNTKDKAKKIITFCRDELDIPMFYDQHVICKGLGASATGIEILIEALKASGFEASRTHFSGTSFRTDAPVAEIKKIILALSR
;
A
#
# COMPACT_ATOMS: atom_id res chain seq x y z
N MET A 1 -1.04 4.65 -26.67
CA MET A 1 -1.84 3.95 -25.65
C MET A 1 -3.28 4.44 -25.59
N LEU A 2 -3.54 5.75 -25.48
CA LEU A 2 -4.89 6.33 -25.64
C LEU A 2 -5.43 6.23 -27.07
N SER A 3 -4.55 6.35 -28.07
CA SER A 3 -4.86 6.27 -29.49
C SER A 3 -5.45 4.92 -29.93
N GLU A 4 -5.13 3.85 -29.21
CA GLU A 4 -5.60 2.48 -29.50
C GLU A 4 -7.02 2.20 -28.98
N LEU A 5 -7.53 3.04 -28.05
CA LEU A 5 -8.89 2.95 -27.53
C LEU A 5 -9.93 3.55 -28.48
N GLU A 6 -9.51 4.42 -29.39
CA GLU A 6 -10.41 5.05 -30.34
C GLU A 6 -10.78 4.10 -31.48
N THR A 7 -9.84 3.25 -31.91
CA THR A 7 -9.97 2.35 -33.07
C THR A 7 -10.75 1.06 -32.80
N ARG A 8 -10.95 0.68 -31.52
CA ARG A 8 -11.64 -0.57 -31.16
C ARG A 8 -13.06 -0.30 -30.68
N PRO A 9 -14.10 -1.00 -31.19
CA PRO A 9 -15.47 -0.85 -30.70
C PRO A 9 -15.62 -1.54 -29.34
N LEU A 10 -15.25 -0.83 -28.28
CA LEU A 10 -15.43 -1.25 -26.89
C LEU A 10 -16.71 -0.61 -26.35
N ASN A 11 -17.64 -1.40 -25.84
CA ASN A 11 -18.88 -0.90 -25.22
C ASN A 11 -18.63 -0.26 -23.82
N THR A 12 -17.37 -0.21 -23.38
CA THR A 12 -16.90 0.24 -22.07
C THR A 12 -15.84 1.35 -22.15
N LYS A 13 -15.77 2.07 -23.28
CA LYS A 13 -14.78 3.14 -23.54
C LYS A 13 -14.70 4.17 -22.41
N ASP A 14 -15.83 4.58 -21.85
CA ASP A 14 -15.86 5.58 -20.78
C ASP A 14 -15.22 5.08 -19.47
N LYS A 15 -15.45 3.81 -19.12
CA LYS A 15 -14.85 3.18 -17.93
C LYS A 15 -13.34 3.00 -18.11
N ALA A 16 -12.90 2.57 -19.28
CA ALA A 16 -11.48 2.40 -19.57
C ALA A 16 -10.75 3.75 -19.58
N LYS A 17 -11.37 4.81 -20.14
CA LYS A 17 -10.83 6.16 -20.11
C LYS A 17 -10.74 6.72 -18.69
N LYS A 18 -11.73 6.46 -17.82
CA LYS A 18 -11.67 6.81 -16.39
C LYS A 18 -10.51 6.11 -15.69
N ILE A 19 -10.35 4.79 -15.84
CA ILE A 19 -9.27 4.03 -15.21
C ILE A 19 -7.89 4.55 -15.66
N ILE A 20 -7.71 4.78 -16.96
CA ILE A 20 -6.42 5.25 -17.51
C ILE A 20 -6.12 6.69 -17.11
N THR A 21 -7.15 7.54 -17.01
CA THR A 21 -6.99 8.92 -16.53
C THR A 21 -6.67 8.92 -15.03
N PHE A 22 -7.26 8.01 -14.25
CA PHE A 22 -6.98 7.83 -12.82
C PHE A 22 -5.55 7.36 -12.58
N CYS A 23 -5.06 6.38 -13.34
CA CYS A 23 -3.67 5.92 -13.25
C CYS A 23 -2.64 6.96 -13.71
N ARG A 24 -3.05 7.96 -14.50
CA ARG A 24 -2.15 9.03 -14.97
C ARG A 24 -2.04 10.20 -13.98
N ASP A 25 -3.10 10.42 -13.19
CA ASP A 25 -3.17 11.50 -12.19
C ASP A 25 -2.69 11.04 -10.80
N GLU A 26 -2.33 9.76 -10.65
CA GLU A 26 -1.78 9.21 -9.43
C GLU A 26 -0.34 9.74 -9.25
N LEU A 27 -0.15 10.57 -8.20
CA LEU A 27 1.14 11.12 -7.80
C LEU A 27 2.20 10.01 -7.63
N ASP A 28 3.39 10.23 -8.18
CA ASP A 28 4.57 9.35 -8.19
C ASP A 28 5.23 9.20 -6.81
N ILE A 29 4.45 8.93 -5.75
CA ILE A 29 4.90 8.42 -4.44
C ILE A 29 3.79 7.50 -3.87
N PRO A 30 3.70 6.22 -4.29
CA PRO A 30 2.48 5.42 -4.13
C PRO A 30 2.50 4.39 -2.99
N MET A 31 3.36 4.54 -1.97
CA MET A 31 3.62 3.44 -1.02
C MET A 31 2.94 3.63 0.34
N PHE A 32 1.68 3.22 0.42
CA PHE A 32 1.11 2.77 1.70
C PHE A 32 1.26 1.25 1.78
N TYR A 33 1.60 0.77 2.97
CA TYR A 33 1.69 -0.66 3.26
C TYR A 33 0.40 -1.09 3.95
N ASP A 34 -0.16 -2.21 3.51
CA ASP A 34 -1.23 -2.86 4.25
C ASP A 34 -0.66 -3.98 5.13
N GLN A 35 -0.89 -3.85 6.43
CA GLN A 35 -0.37 -4.79 7.41
C GLN A 35 -0.93 -6.20 7.19
N HIS A 36 -2.22 -6.36 6.85
CA HIS A 36 -2.80 -7.69 6.64
C HIS A 36 -2.21 -8.38 5.42
N VAL A 37 -1.94 -7.64 4.34
CA VAL A 37 -1.30 -8.20 3.13
C VAL A 37 0.10 -8.73 3.48
N ILE A 38 0.88 -7.95 4.25
CA ILE A 38 2.23 -8.34 4.64
C ILE A 38 2.20 -9.52 5.62
N CYS A 39 1.34 -9.48 6.64
CA CYS A 39 1.14 -10.56 7.60
C CYS A 39 0.72 -11.87 6.91
N LYS A 40 -0.22 -11.81 5.95
CA LYS A 40 -0.65 -12.98 5.16
C LYS A 40 0.50 -13.58 4.35
N GLY A 41 1.36 -12.76 3.76
CA GLY A 41 2.55 -13.22 3.05
C GLY A 41 3.62 -13.84 3.95
N LEU A 42 3.64 -13.47 5.24
CA LEU A 42 4.60 -13.95 6.23
C LEU A 42 4.07 -15.10 7.11
N GLY A 43 2.77 -15.40 7.06
CA GLY A 43 2.13 -16.30 8.01
C GLY A 43 2.10 -15.77 9.45
N ALA A 44 2.20 -14.45 9.62
CA ALA A 44 2.25 -13.77 10.91
C ALA A 44 0.87 -13.27 11.34
N SER A 45 0.63 -13.19 12.64
CA SER A 45 -0.58 -12.57 13.19
C SER A 45 -0.48 -11.06 13.10
N ALA A 46 -1.56 -10.39 12.67
CA ALA A 46 -1.60 -8.94 12.61
C ALA A 46 -1.71 -8.35 14.02
N THR A 47 -0.67 -7.66 14.47
CA THR A 47 -0.65 -6.84 15.67
C THR A 47 -1.49 -5.55 15.46
N GLY A 48 -1.83 -4.81 16.51
CA GLY A 48 -2.48 -3.50 16.34
C GLY A 48 -1.62 -2.54 15.50
N ILE A 49 -2.24 -1.79 14.59
CA ILE A 49 -1.53 -0.86 13.69
C ILE A 49 -0.71 0.19 14.46
N GLU A 50 -1.22 0.66 15.60
CA GLU A 50 -0.51 1.61 16.46
C GLU A 50 0.79 1.00 17.01
N ILE A 51 0.76 -0.26 17.43
CA ILE A 51 1.94 -0.98 17.93
C ILE A 51 2.99 -1.11 16.80
N LEU A 52 2.55 -1.38 15.57
CA LEU A 52 3.44 -1.42 14.41
C LEU A 52 4.08 -0.06 14.14
N ILE A 53 3.30 1.02 14.20
CA ILE A 53 3.80 2.39 14.01
C ILE A 53 4.80 2.76 15.10
N GLU A 54 4.52 2.44 16.36
CA GLU A 54 5.44 2.67 17.47
C GLU A 54 6.73 1.86 17.31
N ALA A 55 6.65 0.59 16.89
CA ALA A 55 7.82 -0.24 16.65
C ALA A 55 8.70 0.27 15.49
N LEU A 56 8.08 0.79 14.42
CA LEU A 56 8.78 1.44 13.32
C LEU A 56 9.50 2.70 13.79
N LYS A 57 8.82 3.56 14.57
CA LYS A 57 9.41 4.76 15.19
C LYS A 57 10.56 4.42 16.13
N ALA A 58 10.39 3.40 16.97
CA ALA A 58 11.43 2.92 17.88
C ALA A 58 12.66 2.37 17.13
N SER A 59 12.46 1.87 15.91
CA SER A 59 13.54 1.40 15.04
C SER A 59 14.21 2.54 14.25
N GLY A 60 13.80 3.80 14.46
CA GLY A 60 14.36 4.99 13.83
C GLY A 60 13.72 5.39 12.50
N PHE A 61 12.58 4.78 12.14
CA PHE A 61 11.85 5.09 10.91
C PHE A 61 10.67 6.03 11.16
N GLU A 62 10.33 6.85 10.18
CA GLU A 62 9.10 7.61 10.23
C GLU A 62 7.92 6.70 9.84
N ALA A 63 6.89 6.66 10.67
CA ALA A 63 5.68 5.89 10.39
C ALA A 63 4.42 6.67 10.81
N SER A 64 3.37 6.57 9.99
CA SER A 64 2.07 7.16 10.28
C SER A 64 0.93 6.30 9.75
N ARG A 65 -0.21 6.38 10.42
CA ARG A 65 -1.44 5.72 9.96
C ARG A 65 -2.00 6.45 8.75
N THR A 66 -2.61 5.71 7.83
CA THR A 66 -3.35 6.31 6.73
C THR A 66 -4.85 6.34 7.00
N HIS A 67 -5.55 7.35 6.48
CA HIS A 67 -7.01 7.44 6.54
C HIS A 67 -7.73 6.47 5.59
N PHE A 68 -6.99 5.78 4.72
CA PHE A 68 -7.56 4.91 3.67
C PHE A 68 -8.11 3.59 4.21
N SER A 69 -7.51 3.05 5.26
CA SER A 69 -7.99 1.84 5.94
C SER A 69 -7.46 1.82 7.36
N GLY A 70 -8.21 1.17 8.26
CA GLY A 70 -7.79 0.97 9.64
C GLY A 70 -6.47 0.19 9.78
N THR A 71 -5.99 -0.44 8.70
CA THR A 71 -4.91 -1.43 8.64
C THR A 71 -3.74 -0.98 7.76
N SER A 72 -3.83 0.20 7.15
CA SER A 72 -2.82 0.72 6.24
C SER A 72 -2.00 1.84 6.87
N PHE A 73 -0.69 1.81 6.66
CA PHE A 73 0.28 2.76 7.21
C PHE A 73 1.26 3.23 6.13
N ARG A 74 1.87 4.39 6.34
CA ARG A 74 3.01 4.87 5.56
C ARG A 74 4.26 4.81 6.40
N THR A 75 5.37 4.49 5.77
CA THR A 75 6.69 4.56 6.39
C THR A 75 7.77 4.78 5.33
N ASP A 76 8.87 5.40 5.73
CA ASP A 76 10.11 5.47 4.96
C ASP A 76 10.96 4.18 5.08
N ALA A 77 10.57 3.26 5.97
CA ALA A 77 11.26 2.00 6.18
C ALA A 77 11.24 1.13 4.90
N PRO A 78 12.37 0.48 4.55
CA PRO A 78 12.42 -0.47 3.46
C PRO A 78 11.59 -1.72 3.80
N VAL A 79 10.98 -2.34 2.80
CA VAL A 79 10.11 -3.52 2.96
C VAL A 79 10.75 -4.67 3.74
N ALA A 80 12.08 -4.83 3.67
CA ALA A 80 12.81 -5.83 4.43
C ALA A 80 12.74 -5.58 5.95
N GLU A 81 12.92 -4.33 6.38
CA GLU A 81 12.84 -3.95 7.80
C GLU A 81 11.39 -3.99 8.30
N ILE A 82 10.41 -3.58 7.47
CA ILE A 82 8.99 -3.72 7.80
C ILE A 82 8.64 -5.18 8.11
N LYS A 83 9.06 -6.12 7.26
CA LYS A 83 8.82 -7.55 7.47
C LYS A 83 9.48 -8.06 8.75
N LYS A 84 10.71 -7.63 9.03
CA LYS A 84 11.45 -8.01 10.23
C LYS A 84 10.76 -7.52 11.51
N ILE A 85 10.29 -6.27 11.52
CA ILE A 85 9.54 -5.70 12.65
C ILE A 85 8.21 -6.43 12.84
N ILE A 86 7.47 -6.71 11.77
CA ILE A 86 6.22 -7.49 11.83
C ILE A 86 6.46 -8.90 12.39
N LEU A 87 7.53 -9.58 11.96
CA LEU A 87 7.89 -10.89 12.50
C LEU A 87 8.29 -10.84 13.97
N ALA A 88 8.97 -9.77 14.41
CA ALA A 88 9.34 -9.58 15.80
C ALA A 88 8.10 -9.35 16.69
N LEU A 89 7.06 -8.69 16.17
CA LEU A 89 5.80 -8.44 16.87
C LEU A 89 4.81 -9.63 16.86
N SER A 90 5.05 -10.63 16.01
CA SER A 90 4.21 -11.83 15.87
C SER A 90 4.72 -13.05 16.64
N ARG A 91 5.85 -12.92 17.35
CA ARG A 91 6.37 -13.94 18.28
C ARG A 91 5.82 -13.72 19.67
#